data_AF-M0L6U5-F1
#
_entry.id   AF-M0L6U5-F1
#
_cell.length_a   1.000
_cell.length_b   1.000
_cell.length_c   1.000
_cell.angle_alpha   90.00
_cell.angle_beta   90.00
_cell.angle_gamma   90.00
#
_symmetry.space_group_name_H-M   'P 1'
#
loop_
_entity.id
_entity.type
_entity.pdbx_description
1 polymer ?
#
loop_
_entity_poly.entity_id
_entity_poly.type
_entity_poly.pdbx_seq_one_letter_code
_entity_poly.pdbx_strand_id
1 'polypeptide(L)' 'MSTDHQESVQELDVRDVDGEPFEQIMNALDSVGESEALRLVNSFEPVPLYDVLSKKGYQYDTEQVADEEWHVTIRPE' A
#
# COMPACT_ATOMS: atom_id res chain seq x y z
N MET A 1 -13.70 -7.30 -27.00
CA MET A 1 -13.08 -8.45 -26.31
C MET A 1 -11.57 -8.23 -26.34
N SER A 2 -11.05 -7.52 -25.34
CA SER A 2 -9.63 -7.54 -24.99
C SER A 2 -9.60 -7.45 -23.47
N THR A 3 -9.59 -8.63 -22.86
CA THR A 3 -9.42 -8.80 -21.43
C THR A 3 -7.95 -8.53 -21.15
N ASP A 4 -7.65 -7.38 -20.56
CA ASP A 4 -6.39 -7.16 -19.86
C ASP A 4 -6.78 -6.91 -18.40
N HIS A 5 -7.06 -7.99 -17.68
CA HIS A 5 -6.97 -7.97 -16.21
C HIS A 5 -5.50 -8.30 -15.90
N GLN A 6 -4.59 -7.40 -16.26
CA GLN A 6 -3.33 -7.36 -15.53
C GLN A 6 -3.71 -7.04 -14.09
N GLU A 7 -3.42 -7.95 -13.17
CA GLU A 7 -3.43 -7.65 -11.74
C GLU A 7 -2.49 -6.46 -11.53
N SER A 8 -3.06 -5.25 -11.51
CA SER A 8 -2.31 -4.01 -11.40
C SER A 8 -1.90 -3.86 -9.95
N VAL A 9 -0.66 -4.23 -9.66
CA VAL A 9 -0.03 -3.92 -8.37
C VAL A 9 0.55 -2.52 -8.48
N GLN A 10 -0.10 -1.55 -7.84
CA GLN A 10 0.39 -0.20 -7.77
C GLN A 10 1.49 -0.14 -6.69
N GLU A 11 2.69 0.27 -7.07
CA GLU A 11 3.78 0.45 -6.12
C GLU A 11 3.88 1.92 -5.70
N LEU A 12 3.93 2.16 -4.40
CA LEU A 12 4.09 3.48 -3.81
C LEU A 12 5.32 3.46 -2.89
N ASP A 13 6.41 4.04 -3.37
CA ASP A 13 7.61 4.27 -2.57
C ASP A 13 7.51 5.63 -1.89
N VAL A 14 7.39 5.62 -0.55
CA VAL A 14 7.30 6.82 0.27
C VAL A 14 8.61 7.17 0.98
N ARG A 15 9.70 6.47 0.67
CA ARG A 15 11.01 6.69 1.30
C ARG A 15 11.65 8.01 0.90
N ASP A 16 11.38 8.46 -0.32
CA ASP A 16 11.89 9.72 -0.90
C ASP A 16 10.85 10.86 -0.88
N VAL A 17 9.68 10.62 -0.28
CA VAL A 17 8.61 11.63 -0.26
C VAL A 17 8.91 12.69 0.79
N ASP A 18 9.24 13.89 0.32
CA ASP A 18 9.39 15.10 1.13
C ASP A 18 7.98 15.60 1.56
N GLY A 19 7.38 14.97 2.58
CA GLY A 19 6.01 15.28 3.01
C GLY A 19 5.36 14.27 3.96
N GLU A 20 4.03 14.27 4.04
CA GLU A 20 3.24 13.30 4.83
C GLU A 20 2.98 12.03 3.99
N PRO A 21 3.75 10.94 4.19
CA PRO A 21 3.60 9.72 3.39
C PRO A 21 2.20 9.11 3.58
N PHE A 22 1.60 9.31 4.75
CA PHE A 22 0.27 8.81 5.10
C PHE A 22 -0.83 9.28 4.14
N GLU A 23 -0.83 10.55 3.76
CA GLU A 23 -1.85 11.09 2.85
C GLU A 23 -1.71 10.51 1.44
N GLN A 24 -0.48 10.35 0.95
CA GLN A 24 -0.25 9.74 -0.36
C GLN A 24 -0.70 8.28 -0.42
N ILE A 25 -0.43 7.53 0.65
CA ILE A 25 -0.85 6.14 0.78
C ILE A 25 -2.37 6.07 0.81
N MET A 26 -3.04 6.91 1.60
CA MET A 26 -4.50 6.98 1.65
C MET A 26 -5.12 7.33 0.30
N ASN A 27 -4.51 8.26 -0.45
CA ASN A 27 -4.96 8.64 -1.79
C ASN A 27 -4.78 7.50 -2.81
N ALA A 28 -3.64 6.81 -2.75
CA ALA A 28 -3.38 5.64 -3.59
C ALA A 28 -4.35 4.49 -3.26
N LEU A 29 -4.60 4.20 -1.98
CA LEU A 29 -5.58 3.22 -1.54
C LEU A 29 -7.01 3.56 -1.98
N ASP A 30 -7.38 4.83 -1.98
CA ASP A 30 -8.69 5.27 -2.48
C ASP A 30 -8.82 5.12 -4.00
N SER A 31 -7.68 5.13 -4.71
CA SER A 31 -7.60 4.91 -6.16
C SER A 31 -7.47 3.43 -6.55
N VAL A 32 -7.09 2.55 -5.63
CA VAL A 32 -6.94 1.10 -5.85
C VAL A 32 -8.33 0.48 -6.00
N GLY A 33 -8.59 -0.11 -7.16
CA GLY A 33 -9.84 -0.83 -7.42
C GLY A 33 -9.95 -2.14 -6.65
N GLU A 34 -11.16 -2.72 -6.65
CA GLU A 34 -11.52 -3.98 -5.96
C GLU A 34 -10.70 -5.20 -6.43
N SER A 35 -9.97 -5.09 -7.55
CA SER A 35 -9.12 -6.14 -8.13
C SER A 35 -7.64 -5.74 -8.20
N GLU A 36 -7.26 -4.65 -7.56
CA GLU A 36 -5.91 -4.10 -7.56
C GLU A 36 -5.28 -4.23 -6.17
N ALA A 37 -3.96 -4.20 -6.11
CA ALA A 37 -3.21 -4.24 -4.85
C ALA A 37 -2.25 -3.04 -4.78
N LEU A 38 -2.02 -2.53 -3.58
CA LEU A 38 -1.05 -1.47 -3.33
C LEU A 38 0.16 -2.05 -2.61
N ARG A 39 1.35 -1.94 -3.21
CA ARG A 39 2.63 -2.24 -2.56
C ARG A 39 3.26 -0.95 -2.07
N LEU A 40 3.21 -0.74 -0.77
CA LEU A 40 3.83 0.39 -0.09
C LEU A 40 5.26 0.04 0.32
N VAL A 41 6.23 0.83 -0.12
CA VAL A 41 7.63 0.74 0.31
C VAL A 41 7.92 1.91 1.24
N ASN A 42 8.27 1.63 2.48
CA ASN A 42 8.61 2.63 3.48
C ASN A 42 9.94 2.31 4.18
N SER A 43 10.63 3.32 4.71
CA SER A 43 11.88 3.12 5.42
C SER A 43 11.66 2.65 6.87
N PHE A 44 10.43 2.73 7.36
CA PHE A 44 10.02 2.39 8.72
C PHE A 44 8.63 1.76 8.73
N GLU A 45 8.29 1.06 9.82
CA GLU A 45 6.99 0.38 9.94
C GLU A 45 5.83 1.40 10.04
N PRO A 46 4.85 1.39 9.10
CA PRO A 46 3.72 2.31 9.11
C PRO A 46 2.60 1.85 10.06
N VAL A 47 2.91 1.68 11.34
CA VAL A 47 1.97 1.28 12.40
C VAL A 47 0.62 2.02 12.39
N PRO A 48 0.56 3.36 12.27
CA PRO A 48 -0.73 4.07 12.29
C PRO A 48 -1.63 3.72 11.10
N LEU A 49 -1.08 3.19 10.00
CA LEU A 49 -1.81 2.84 8.79
C LEU A 49 -2.60 1.53 8.97
N TYR A 50 -2.03 0.57 9.69
CA TYR A 50 -2.65 -0.73 9.97
C TYR A 50 -4.02 -0.60 10.65
N ASP A 51 -4.15 0.33 11.60
CA ASP A 51 -5.41 0.59 12.31
C ASP A 51 -6.50 1.09 11.34
N VAL A 52 -6.12 1.92 10.37
CA VAL A 52 -7.06 2.45 9.36
C VAL A 52 -7.43 1.39 8.34
N LEU A 53 -6.48 0.56 7.91
CA LEU A 53 -6.72 -0.54 6.97
C LEU A 53 -7.69 -1.56 7.55
N SER A 54 -7.44 -2.01 8.79
CA SER A 54 -8.36 -2.91 9.50
C SER A 54 -9.74 -2.31 9.69
N LYS A 55 -9.84 -1.00 9.98
CA LYS A 55 -11.14 -0.30 10.10
C LYS A 55 -11.90 -0.22 8.78
N LYS A 56 -11.18 -0.07 7.66
CA LYS A 56 -11.77 -0.01 6.33
C LYS A 56 -12.07 -1.40 5.74
N GLY A 57 -11.60 -2.47 6.37
CA GLY A 57 -11.78 -3.85 5.88
C GLY A 57 -10.78 -4.24 4.78
N TYR A 58 -9.63 -3.56 4.70
CA TYR A 58 -8.55 -3.97 3.81
C TYR A 58 -7.64 -4.98 4.50
N GLN A 59 -7.17 -5.96 3.73
CA GLN A 59 -6.10 -6.84 4.17
C GLN A 59 -4.75 -6.20 3.87
N TYR A 60 -3.82 -6.32 4.81
CA TYR A 60 -2.44 -5.89 4.61
C TYR A 60 -1.47 -6.97 5.06
N ASP A 61 -0.36 -7.07 4.35
CA ASP A 61 0.74 -7.97 4.63
C ASP A 61 2.02 -7.15 4.70
N THR A 62 2.71 -7.20 5.84
CA THR A 62 3.92 -6.41 6.08
C THR A 62 5.11 -7.36 6.11
N GLU A 63 6.09 -7.08 5.25
CA GLU A 63 7.36 -7.79 5.18
C GLU A 63 8.52 -6.80 5.37
N GLN A 64 9.37 -7.08 6.36
CA GLN A 64 10.63 -6.36 6.51
C GLN A 64 11.68 -6.98 5.60
N VAL A 65 12.09 -6.24 4.58
CA VAL A 65 13.11 -6.69 3.61
C VAL A 65 14.51 -6.19 3.97
N ALA A 66 14.62 -5.06 4.69
CA ALA A 66 15.89 -4.57 5.26
C ALA A 66 15.69 -3.78 6.57
N ASP A 67 16.79 -3.39 7.23
CA ASP A 67 16.76 -2.55 8.46
C ASP A 67 15.99 -1.24 8.25
N GLU A 68 16.09 -0.65 7.06
CA GLU A 68 15.43 0.61 6.68
C GLU A 68 14.54 0.41 5.44
N GLU A 69 13.97 -0.78 5.25
CA GLU A 69 13.08 -1.08 4.13
C GLU A 69 11.98 -2.06 4.53
N TRP A 70 10.75 -1.57 4.43
CA TRP A 70 9.51 -2.26 4.78
C TRP A 70 8.57 -2.26 3.58
N HIS A 71 8.11 -3.44 3.21
CA HIS A 71 7.13 -3.63 2.14
C HIS A 71 5.79 -3.99 2.75
N VAL A 72 4.77 -3.16 2.51
CA VAL A 72 3.40 -3.42 2.95
C VAL A 72 2.52 -3.63 1.73
N THR A 73 2.03 -4.84 1.54
CA THR A 73 1.11 -5.20 0.47
C THR A 73 -0.31 -5.10 0.97
N ILE A 74 -1.09 -4.19 0.42
CA ILE A 74 -2.46 -3.90 0.82
C ILE A 74 -3.39 -4.32 -0.30
N ARG A 75 -4.46 -5.05 0.05
CA ARG A 75 -5.46 -5.55 -0.89
C ARG A 75 -6.86 -5.43 -0.30
N PRO A 76 -7.87 -5.08 -1.10
CA PRO A 76 -9.26 -5.17 -0.67
C PRO A 76 -9.62 -6.63 -0.34
N GLU A 77 -10.48 -6.84 0.67
CA GLU A 77 -11.01 -8.17 1.02
C GLU A 77 -12.19 -8.58 0.13
#